data_AF-A0A956LZH5-F1
#
_entry.id   AF-A0A956LZH5-F1
#
_cell.length_a   1.000
_cell.length_b   1.000
_cell.length_c   1.000
_cell.angle_alpha   90.00
_cell.angle_beta   90.00
_cell.angle_gamma   90.00
#
_symmetry.space_group_name_H-M   'P 1'
#
loop_
_entity.id
_entity.type
_entity.pdbx_description
1 polymer ?
#
loop_
_entity_poly.entity_id
_entity_poly.type
_entity_poly.pdbx_seq_one_letter_code
_entity_poly.pdbx_strand_id
1 'polypeptide(L)'
;MKRTNVPGLAGLICALVPALASAYSSGPLDGFSNNPPIYLNCTFCHATYELNSGDGDLQILGLPSEYVPGQTYPLTVLLEDSGQMRWGFELTVLDDSDDYAQGGDMVVTDPVNTQLSEDSEGTRDYLKQTTEGTHWPSGGPTTWSFDWIAPDLPSVTFYFCGNAANGDETSDGDYIYARSAPVTRREPTPVSESSWGRVKSLYVRGR
;
A
#
# COMPACT_ATOMS: atom_id res chain seq x y z
N MET A 1 -4.00 -74.67 -7.10
CA MET A 1 -3.33 -73.38 -7.43
C MET A 1 -4.23 -72.59 -8.36
N LYS A 2 -4.79 -71.48 -7.89
CA LYS A 2 -5.05 -70.21 -8.60
C LYS A 2 -5.96 -69.35 -7.72
N ARG A 3 -5.34 -68.42 -6.99
CA ARG A 3 -6.02 -67.30 -6.32
C ARG A 3 -6.36 -66.27 -7.40
N THR A 4 -7.63 -65.90 -7.54
CA THR A 4 -8.05 -64.77 -8.37
C THR A 4 -8.13 -63.54 -7.49
N ASN A 5 -7.27 -62.55 -7.75
CA ASN A 5 -7.28 -61.25 -7.09
C ASN A 5 -8.39 -60.37 -7.69
N VAL A 6 -9.17 -59.72 -6.82
CA VAL A 6 -10.02 -58.58 -7.18
C VAL A 6 -9.16 -57.32 -7.01
N PRO A 7 -9.07 -56.41 -8.00
CA PRO A 7 -8.35 -55.15 -7.83
C PRO A 7 -9.21 -54.19 -7.00
N GLY A 8 -8.70 -53.81 -5.82
CA GLY A 8 -9.28 -52.74 -5.00
C GLY A 8 -8.93 -51.37 -5.58
N LEU A 9 -9.95 -50.54 -5.75
CA LEU A 9 -9.84 -49.10 -6.02
C LEU A 9 -8.99 -48.45 -4.91
N ALA A 10 -7.80 -47.96 -5.24
CA ALA A 10 -7.05 -47.05 -4.38
C ALA A 10 -7.58 -45.63 -4.65
N GLY A 11 -8.46 -45.14 -3.79
CA GLY A 11 -8.85 -43.73 -3.78
C GLY A 11 -7.65 -42.88 -3.35
N LEU A 12 -7.23 -41.98 -4.23
CA LEU A 12 -6.28 -40.91 -3.88
C LEU A 12 -7.02 -39.95 -2.94
N ILE A 13 -6.80 -40.08 -1.63
CA ILE A 13 -7.14 -39.03 -0.67
C ILE A 13 -6.05 -37.98 -0.84
N CYS A 14 -6.35 -36.93 -1.61
CA CYS A 14 -5.54 -35.72 -1.66
C CYS A 14 -5.70 -35.05 -0.30
N ALA A 15 -4.76 -35.31 0.61
CA ALA A 15 -4.67 -34.58 1.86
C ALA A 15 -4.34 -33.12 1.51
N LEU A 16 -5.36 -32.27 1.55
CA LEU A 16 -5.18 -30.82 1.69
C LEU A 16 -4.41 -30.60 2.98
N VAL A 17 -3.11 -30.41 2.86
CA VAL A 17 -2.30 -29.89 3.97
C VAL A 17 -2.78 -28.45 4.13
N PRO A 18 -3.36 -28.05 5.28
CA PRO A 18 -3.58 -26.64 5.53
C PRO A 18 -2.20 -25.99 5.51
N ALA A 19 -1.98 -25.12 4.53
CA ALA A 19 -0.81 -24.26 4.53
C ALA A 19 -0.88 -23.48 5.85
N LEU A 20 0.03 -23.78 6.76
CA LEU A 20 0.23 -22.99 7.97
C LEU A 20 0.57 -21.58 7.47
N ALA A 21 -0.43 -20.70 7.49
CA ALA A 21 -0.26 -19.28 7.22
C ALA A 21 0.65 -18.75 8.33
N SER A 22 1.96 -18.79 8.07
CA SER A 22 2.94 -18.14 8.93
C SER A 22 2.73 -16.65 8.70
N ALA A 23 1.87 -16.04 9.51
CA ALA A 23 1.68 -14.59 9.50
C ALA A 23 3.01 -13.95 9.89
N TYR A 24 3.74 -13.43 8.90
CA TYR A 24 4.97 -12.67 9.11
C TYR A 24 4.63 -11.31 9.72
N SER A 25 4.23 -11.32 10.99
CA SER A 25 3.85 -10.10 11.70
C SER A 25 5.01 -9.12 11.89
N SER A 26 6.24 -9.55 11.65
CA SER A 26 7.46 -8.72 11.68
C SER A 26 7.76 -7.98 10.37
N GLY A 27 6.97 -8.21 9.33
CA GLY A 27 7.16 -7.64 8.00
C GLY A 27 6.46 -8.50 6.96
N PRO A 28 5.30 -8.07 6.43
CA PRO A 28 4.60 -8.83 5.40
C PRO A 28 5.49 -9.02 4.17
N LEU A 29 5.20 -10.09 3.41
CA LEU A 29 5.85 -10.32 2.12
C LEU A 29 5.60 -9.13 1.18
N ASP A 30 6.60 -8.76 0.39
CA ASP A 30 6.49 -7.73 -0.64
C ASP A 30 5.45 -8.11 -1.71
N GLY A 31 4.76 -7.10 -2.26
CA GLY A 31 3.88 -7.25 -3.41
C GLY A 31 2.41 -7.56 -3.08
N PHE A 32 1.98 -7.32 -1.84
CA PHE A 32 0.61 -7.51 -1.35
C PHE A 32 -0.12 -6.16 -1.11
N SER A 33 0.37 -5.06 -1.67
CA SER A 33 -0.26 -3.73 -1.62
C SER A 33 -1.48 -3.55 -2.54
N ASN A 34 -1.93 -4.60 -3.25
CA ASN A 34 -3.04 -4.54 -4.22
C ASN A 34 -2.75 -3.63 -5.44
N ASN A 35 -1.50 -3.57 -5.90
CA ASN A 35 -1.07 -2.79 -7.05
C ASN A 35 -1.11 -3.62 -8.36
N PRO A 36 -1.25 -2.96 -9.53
CA PRO A 36 -1.04 -3.61 -10.83
C PRO A 36 0.39 -4.15 -10.96
N PRO A 37 0.60 -5.12 -11.87
CA PRO A 37 -0.41 -5.73 -12.75
C PRO A 37 -1.12 -6.93 -12.12
N ILE A 38 -0.67 -7.42 -10.96
CA ILE A 38 -1.11 -8.69 -10.37
C ILE A 38 -2.27 -8.49 -9.40
N TYR A 39 -2.37 -7.34 -8.73
CA TYR A 39 -3.39 -7.02 -7.72
C TYR A 39 -3.42 -8.05 -6.57
N LEU A 40 -2.26 -8.59 -6.21
CA LEU A 40 -2.12 -9.46 -5.06
C LEU A 40 -2.28 -8.62 -3.77
N ASN A 41 -2.97 -9.18 -2.78
CA ASN A 41 -3.29 -8.48 -1.55
C ASN A 41 -3.43 -9.45 -0.36
N CYS A 42 -3.58 -8.92 0.84
CA CYS A 42 -3.58 -9.72 2.07
C CYS A 42 -4.68 -10.81 2.13
N THR A 43 -5.74 -10.73 1.31
CA THR A 43 -6.77 -11.80 1.24
C THR A 43 -6.23 -13.12 0.71
N PHE A 44 -5.04 -13.13 0.10
CA PHE A 44 -4.35 -14.37 -0.27
C PHE A 44 -4.12 -15.29 0.93
N CYS A 45 -3.88 -14.71 2.12
CA CYS A 45 -3.72 -15.45 3.38
C CYS A 45 -4.92 -15.23 4.33
N HIS A 46 -5.50 -14.03 4.35
CA HIS A 46 -6.58 -13.63 5.25
C HIS A 46 -7.92 -13.62 4.48
N ALA A 47 -8.42 -14.82 4.20
CA ALA A 47 -9.51 -15.03 3.25
C ALA A 47 -10.90 -15.22 3.89
N THR A 48 -11.05 -14.95 5.19
CA THR A 48 -12.32 -15.17 5.90
C THR A 48 -13.45 -14.30 5.37
N TYR A 49 -13.14 -13.04 5.07
CA TYR A 49 -14.08 -12.05 4.59
C TYR A 49 -13.69 -11.53 3.22
N GLU A 50 -14.68 -11.03 2.47
CA GLU A 50 -14.41 -10.37 1.19
C GLU A 50 -13.59 -9.09 1.41
N LEU A 51 -12.74 -8.74 0.44
CA LEU A 51 -11.96 -7.51 0.46
C LEU A 51 -12.88 -6.30 0.68
N ASN A 52 -12.52 -5.41 1.62
CA ASN A 52 -13.28 -4.19 1.95
C ASN A 52 -14.71 -4.44 2.47
N SER A 53 -14.98 -5.58 3.12
CA SER A 53 -16.33 -5.92 3.60
C SER A 53 -16.63 -5.59 5.07
N GLY A 54 -15.61 -5.20 5.85
CA GLY A 54 -15.81 -4.76 7.23
C GLY A 54 -16.23 -3.29 7.34
N ASP A 55 -16.58 -2.87 8.55
CA ASP A 55 -17.03 -1.49 8.85
C ASP A 55 -15.85 -0.52 9.12
N GLY A 56 -14.61 -0.99 8.92
CA GLY A 56 -13.40 -0.20 9.06
C GLY A 56 -13.05 0.64 7.82
N ASP A 57 -11.97 1.41 7.93
CA ASP A 57 -11.43 2.20 6.82
C ASP A 57 -9.91 2.24 6.80
N LEU A 58 -9.36 2.45 5.61
CA LEU A 58 -7.94 2.55 5.33
C LEU A 58 -7.70 3.80 4.47
N GLN A 59 -6.81 4.69 4.91
CA GLN A 59 -6.54 5.96 4.23
C GLN A 59 -5.09 6.43 4.36
N ILE A 60 -4.67 7.31 3.46
CA ILE A 60 -3.42 8.08 3.57
C ILE A 60 -3.79 9.53 3.91
N LEU A 61 -3.40 9.97 5.10
CA LEU A 61 -3.52 11.35 5.55
C LEU A 61 -2.33 12.18 5.05
N GLY A 62 -2.59 13.46 4.76
CA GLY A 62 -1.56 14.40 4.30
C GLY A 62 -1.25 14.33 2.80
N LEU A 63 -1.85 13.38 2.07
CA LEU A 63 -1.64 13.24 0.63
C LEU A 63 -2.19 14.47 -0.11
N PRO A 64 -1.38 15.17 -0.93
CA PRO A 64 -1.86 16.33 -1.66
C PRO A 64 -2.74 15.91 -2.84
N SER A 65 -3.64 16.79 -3.28
CA SER A 65 -4.40 16.57 -4.53
C SER A 65 -3.52 16.69 -5.78
N GLU A 66 -2.48 17.51 -5.71
CA GLU A 66 -1.45 17.65 -6.74
C GLU A 66 -0.08 17.87 -6.07
N TYR A 67 0.99 17.28 -6.61
CA TYR A 67 2.33 17.39 -6.02
C TYR A 67 3.28 18.30 -6.80
N VAL A 68 4.25 18.89 -6.11
CA VAL A 68 5.38 19.59 -6.72
C VAL A 68 6.58 18.65 -6.75
N PRO A 69 7.21 18.38 -7.91
CA PRO A 69 8.37 17.50 -7.99
C PRO A 69 9.51 17.94 -7.06
N GLY A 70 10.14 16.97 -6.41
CA GLY A 70 11.22 17.15 -5.44
C GLY A 70 10.74 17.66 -4.07
N GLN A 71 9.45 17.95 -3.89
CA GLN A 71 8.92 18.31 -2.57
C GLN A 71 8.71 17.06 -1.72
N THR A 72 9.09 17.15 -0.45
CA THR A 72 8.81 16.13 0.57
C THR A 72 7.43 16.38 1.21
N TYR A 73 6.63 15.34 1.29
CA TYR A 73 5.32 15.33 1.93
C TYR A 73 5.34 14.39 3.14
N PRO A 74 5.08 14.89 4.36
CA PRO A 74 4.86 14.03 5.52
C PRO A 74 3.47 13.41 5.42
N LEU A 75 3.44 12.08 5.33
CA LEU A 75 2.23 11.29 5.12
C LEU A 75 1.99 10.35 6.30
N THR A 76 0.77 9.85 6.41
CA THR A 76 0.41 8.88 7.44
C THR A 76 -0.61 7.89 6.92
N VAL A 77 -0.30 6.60 6.98
CA VAL A 77 -1.29 5.53 6.79
C VAL A 77 -2.13 5.45 8.06
N LEU A 78 -3.45 5.44 7.93
CA LEU A 78 -4.40 5.27 9.03
C LEU A 78 -5.30 4.07 8.71
N LEU A 79 -5.37 3.13 9.65
CA LEU A 79 -6.24 1.97 9.60
C LEU A 79 -7.09 1.88 10.87
N GLU A 80 -8.39 1.68 10.70
CA GLU A 80 -9.34 1.54 11.78
C GLU A 80 -10.36 0.45 11.49
N ASP A 81 -10.71 -0.35 12.50
CA ASP A 81 -11.79 -1.33 12.45
C ASP A 81 -12.22 -1.71 13.87
N SER A 82 -13.49 -1.49 14.21
CA SER A 82 -13.96 -1.70 15.59
C SER A 82 -14.02 -3.19 15.93
N GLY A 83 -13.36 -3.57 17.03
CA GLY A 83 -13.31 -4.96 17.50
C GLY A 83 -12.06 -5.72 17.07
N GLN A 84 -11.21 -5.11 16.24
CA GLN A 84 -9.89 -5.62 15.91
C GLN A 84 -8.85 -5.18 16.95
N MET A 85 -7.75 -5.90 17.03
CA MET A 85 -6.78 -5.76 18.12
C MET A 85 -5.31 -5.72 17.66
N ARG A 86 -5.05 -6.04 16.39
CA ARG A 86 -3.72 -6.08 15.80
C ARG A 86 -3.77 -5.56 14.37
N TRP A 87 -2.70 -4.91 13.95
CA TRP A 87 -2.73 -4.09 12.73
C TRP A 87 -1.55 -4.40 11.82
N GLY A 88 -1.73 -4.20 10.53
CA GLY A 88 -0.65 -4.25 9.56
C GLY A 88 -1.03 -3.57 8.25
N PHE A 89 -0.03 -3.22 7.46
CA PHE A 89 -0.21 -2.63 6.15
C PHE A 89 0.99 -2.92 5.23
N GLU A 90 0.75 -2.80 3.94
CA GLU A 90 1.80 -2.65 2.95
C GLU A 90 1.39 -1.59 1.93
N LEU A 91 2.33 -0.74 1.54
CA LEU A 91 2.14 0.37 0.63
C LEU A 91 3.27 0.42 -0.39
N THR A 92 2.93 0.69 -1.65
CA THR A 92 3.87 1.04 -2.72
C THR A 92 3.32 2.22 -3.53
N VAL A 93 4.19 2.92 -4.28
CA VAL A 93 3.81 4.05 -5.13
C VAL A 93 4.35 3.80 -6.51
N LEU A 94 3.51 3.82 -7.55
CA LEU A 94 3.94 3.49 -8.91
C LEU A 94 3.88 4.69 -9.84
N ASP A 95 4.79 4.71 -10.81
CA ASP A 95 4.67 5.53 -12.01
C ASP A 95 3.48 5.04 -12.85
N ASP A 96 2.52 5.91 -13.15
CA ASP A 96 1.34 5.52 -13.94
C ASP A 96 1.67 5.16 -15.40
N SER A 97 2.88 5.45 -15.87
CA SER A 97 3.37 5.07 -17.19
C SER A 97 4.05 3.70 -17.25
N ASP A 98 4.41 3.12 -16.11
CA ASP A 98 5.03 1.80 -15.99
C ASP A 98 4.73 1.16 -14.61
N ASP A 99 3.84 0.16 -14.60
CA ASP A 99 3.42 -0.58 -13.39
C ASP A 99 4.58 -1.29 -12.63
N TYR A 100 5.80 -1.31 -13.19
CA TYR A 100 6.98 -1.89 -12.56
C TYR A 100 7.97 -0.83 -12.04
N ALA A 101 7.71 0.45 -12.26
CA ALA A 101 8.60 1.54 -11.87
C ALA A 101 8.08 2.30 -10.63
N GLN A 102 9.02 2.67 -9.75
CA GLN A 102 8.74 3.39 -8.52
C GLN A 102 8.30 4.84 -8.77
N GLY A 103 7.23 5.26 -8.10
CA GLY A 103 6.62 6.59 -8.14
C GLY A 103 7.13 7.53 -7.05
N GLY A 104 8.42 7.88 -7.08
CA GLY A 104 9.08 8.72 -6.07
C GLY A 104 9.53 7.95 -4.84
N ASP A 105 10.20 8.62 -3.91
CA ASP A 105 10.92 7.94 -2.84
C ASP A 105 10.13 7.94 -1.53
N MET A 106 9.94 6.77 -0.92
CA MET A 106 9.41 6.66 0.43
C MET A 106 10.55 6.66 1.45
N VAL A 107 10.40 7.43 2.52
CA VAL A 107 11.40 7.58 3.57
C VAL A 107 10.80 7.23 4.92
N VAL A 108 11.41 6.24 5.58
CA VAL A 108 11.06 5.83 6.95
C VAL A 108 11.43 6.94 7.92
N THR A 109 10.42 7.53 8.56
CA THR A 109 10.59 8.55 9.62
C THR A 109 10.35 7.97 11.02
N ASP A 110 9.67 6.83 11.12
CA ASP A 110 9.45 6.07 12.34
C ASP A 110 9.93 4.62 12.18
N PRO A 111 11.23 4.36 12.37
CA PRO A 111 11.82 3.02 12.20
C PRO A 111 11.42 2.04 13.31
N VAL A 112 10.75 2.50 14.37
CA VAL A 112 10.19 1.60 15.38
C VAL A 112 8.97 0.89 14.80
N ASN A 113 8.09 1.62 14.13
CA ASN A 113 6.82 1.09 13.65
C ASN A 113 6.79 0.76 12.15
N THR A 114 7.72 1.31 11.36
CA THR A 114 7.75 1.12 9.91
C THR A 114 9.12 0.68 9.41
N GLN A 115 9.13 0.02 8.26
CA GLN A 115 10.32 -0.41 7.55
C GLN A 115 10.06 -0.38 6.04
N LEU A 116 11.15 -0.32 5.28
CA LEU A 116 11.15 -0.34 3.82
C LEU A 116 11.88 -1.59 3.34
N SER A 117 11.37 -2.23 2.30
CA SER A 117 12.06 -3.27 1.54
C SER A 117 11.82 -3.08 0.04
N GLU A 118 12.65 -3.72 -0.76
CA GLU A 118 12.57 -3.69 -2.23
C GLU A 118 12.06 -5.05 -2.74
N ASP A 119 11.41 -5.08 -3.90
CA ASP A 119 11.17 -6.35 -4.59
C ASP A 119 12.48 -7.02 -5.04
N SER A 120 12.38 -8.27 -5.49
CA SER A 120 13.54 -9.07 -5.89
C SER A 120 14.35 -8.46 -7.04
N GLU A 121 13.72 -7.61 -7.85
CA GLU A 121 14.34 -6.93 -8.98
C GLU A 121 14.88 -5.54 -8.61
N GLY A 122 14.56 -5.03 -7.41
CA GLY A 122 14.97 -3.71 -6.93
C GLY A 122 14.27 -2.55 -7.67
N THR A 123 13.08 -2.77 -8.23
CA THR A 123 12.38 -1.75 -9.03
C THR A 123 11.26 -1.04 -8.28
N ARG A 124 10.78 -1.62 -7.17
CA ARG A 124 9.71 -1.06 -6.33
C ARG A 124 10.05 -1.20 -4.86
N ASP A 125 9.72 -0.17 -4.11
CA ASP A 125 9.79 -0.22 -2.65
C ASP A 125 8.41 -0.51 -2.04
N TYR A 126 8.44 -1.18 -0.91
CA TYR A 126 7.29 -1.51 -0.08
C TYR A 126 7.51 -0.98 1.33
N LEU A 127 6.71 0.01 1.71
CA LEU A 127 6.63 0.48 3.09
C LEU A 127 5.63 -0.40 3.85
N LYS A 128 6.05 -0.91 5.01
CA LYS A 128 5.23 -1.82 5.82
C LYS A 128 5.52 -1.68 7.31
N GLN A 129 4.69 -2.30 8.14
CA GLN A 129 4.91 -2.32 9.58
C GLN A 129 6.08 -3.23 10.00
N THR A 130 6.70 -2.90 11.13
CA THR A 130 7.56 -3.82 11.90
C THR A 130 6.71 -4.65 12.89
N THR A 131 7.34 -5.51 13.69
CA THR A 131 6.66 -6.20 14.80
C THR A 131 6.01 -5.24 15.79
N GLU A 132 6.75 -4.21 16.23
CA GLU A 132 6.22 -3.19 17.15
C GLU A 132 5.11 -2.38 16.47
N GLY A 133 5.28 -2.11 15.18
CA GLY A 133 4.27 -1.48 14.33
C GLY A 133 3.01 -2.30 14.11
N THR A 134 2.88 -3.51 14.66
CA THR A 134 1.57 -4.18 14.71
C THR A 134 0.65 -3.62 15.79
N HIS A 135 1.19 -2.77 16.66
CA HIS A 135 0.51 -2.16 17.80
C HIS A 135 -0.25 -3.18 18.66
N TRP A 136 0.29 -4.39 18.80
CA TRP A 136 -0.33 -5.46 19.56
C TRP A 136 -0.07 -5.31 21.07
N PRO A 137 -1.10 -5.45 21.94
CA PRO A 137 -2.54 -5.39 21.66
C PRO A 137 -3.07 -3.96 21.70
N SER A 138 -3.85 -3.55 20.69
CA SER A 138 -4.48 -2.22 20.64
C SER A 138 -5.80 -2.27 19.87
N GLY A 139 -6.86 -1.71 20.44
CA GLY A 139 -8.17 -1.60 19.77
C GLY A 139 -8.23 -0.56 18.64
N GLY A 140 -7.12 0.09 18.31
CA GLY A 140 -7.04 1.09 17.27
C GLY A 140 -7.77 2.41 17.59
N PRO A 141 -7.89 3.33 16.61
CA PRO A 141 -7.24 3.27 15.30
C PRO A 141 -5.71 3.30 15.40
N THR A 142 -5.02 2.88 14.33
CA THR A 142 -3.56 2.82 14.26
C THR A 142 -3.04 3.64 13.10
N THR A 143 -1.85 4.23 13.28
CA THR A 143 -1.19 5.06 12.28
C THR A 143 0.27 4.73 12.08
N TRP A 144 0.75 4.88 10.85
CA TRP A 144 2.16 4.76 10.49
C TRP A 144 2.60 5.97 9.67
N SER A 145 3.59 6.71 10.19
CA SER A 145 4.11 7.91 9.55
C SER A 145 5.33 7.62 8.67
N PHE A 146 5.40 8.31 7.55
CA PHE A 146 6.51 8.25 6.60
C PHE A 146 6.56 9.56 5.81
N ASP A 147 7.69 9.81 5.16
CA ASP A 147 7.81 10.90 4.20
C ASP A 147 7.79 10.35 2.77
N TRP A 148 7.23 11.12 1.84
CA TRP A 148 7.30 10.83 0.40
C TRP A 148 7.93 12.00 -0.35
N ILE A 149 8.99 11.73 -1.10
CA ILE A 149 9.65 12.70 -1.97
C ILE A 149 9.06 12.55 -3.37
N ALA A 150 8.30 13.55 -3.80
CA ALA A 150 7.56 13.48 -5.04
C ALA A 150 8.48 13.45 -6.28
N PRO A 151 8.23 12.59 -7.28
CA PRO A 151 9.09 12.43 -8.44
C PRO A 151 8.89 13.54 -9.49
N ASP A 152 9.76 13.57 -10.50
CA ASP A 152 9.57 14.39 -11.71
C ASP A 152 8.76 13.64 -12.78
N LEU A 153 7.59 13.12 -12.40
CA LEU A 153 6.66 12.37 -13.26
C LEU A 153 5.36 13.16 -13.52
N PRO A 154 4.53 12.80 -14.52
CA PRO A 154 3.24 13.44 -14.74
C PRO A 154 2.19 13.06 -13.67
N SER A 155 2.20 11.80 -13.25
CA SER A 155 1.28 11.27 -12.24
C SER A 155 1.85 9.99 -11.63
N VAL A 156 1.40 9.69 -10.41
CA VAL A 156 1.70 8.45 -9.70
C VAL A 156 0.45 7.93 -9.03
N THR A 157 0.42 6.65 -8.70
CA THR A 157 -0.65 6.07 -7.88
C THR A 157 -0.07 5.37 -6.66
N PHE A 158 -0.58 5.74 -5.48
CA PHE A 158 -0.34 5.02 -4.24
C PHE A 158 -1.26 3.80 -4.20
N TYR A 159 -0.72 2.63 -3.89
CA TYR A 159 -1.46 1.39 -3.66
C TYR A 159 -1.15 0.88 -2.27
N PHE A 160 -2.18 0.55 -1.51
CA PHE A 160 -2.00 0.14 -0.13
C PHE A 160 -3.07 -0.85 0.32
N CYS A 161 -2.64 -1.83 1.10
CA CYS A 161 -3.46 -2.88 1.67
C CYS A 161 -3.21 -2.94 3.18
N GLY A 162 -4.26 -3.08 3.98
CA GLY A 162 -4.22 -3.14 5.43
C GLY A 162 -4.91 -4.40 5.96
N ASN A 163 -4.36 -4.98 7.02
CA ASN A 163 -4.96 -6.07 7.79
C ASN A 163 -5.38 -5.55 9.17
N ALA A 164 -6.68 -5.61 9.46
CA ALA A 164 -7.25 -5.37 10.78
C ALA A 164 -7.60 -6.74 11.40
N ALA A 165 -6.72 -7.20 12.29
CA ALA A 165 -6.72 -8.56 12.80
C ALA A 165 -7.29 -8.67 14.22
N ASN A 166 -7.99 -9.77 14.51
CA ASN A 166 -8.73 -9.95 15.76
C ASN A 166 -7.83 -10.36 16.94
N GLY A 167 -6.58 -10.70 16.66
CA GLY A 167 -5.58 -11.07 17.65
C GLY A 167 -5.63 -12.51 18.14
N ASP A 168 -6.37 -13.41 17.48
CA ASP A 168 -6.47 -14.82 17.85
C ASP A 168 -5.29 -15.70 17.36
N GLU A 169 -4.28 -15.05 16.79
CA GLU A 169 -3.06 -15.65 16.21
C GLU A 169 -3.31 -16.51 14.95
N THR A 170 -4.52 -16.46 14.39
CA THR A 170 -4.86 -17.08 13.12
C THR A 170 -5.16 -16.01 12.06
N SER A 171 -5.45 -16.44 10.83
CA SER A 171 -5.97 -15.56 9.78
C SER A 171 -7.50 -15.42 9.83
N ASP A 172 -8.17 -16.19 10.70
CA ASP A 172 -9.62 -16.21 10.78
C ASP A 172 -10.14 -14.99 11.54
N GLY A 173 -11.15 -14.32 10.97
CA GLY A 173 -11.74 -13.15 11.59
C GLY A 173 -11.01 -11.83 11.31
N ASP A 174 -9.97 -11.87 10.49
CA ASP A 174 -9.22 -10.70 10.02
C ASP A 174 -9.93 -10.01 8.85
N TYR A 175 -10.05 -8.69 8.90
CA TYR A 175 -10.61 -7.87 7.82
C TYR A 175 -9.50 -7.21 7.01
N ILE A 176 -9.60 -7.36 5.69
CA ILE A 176 -8.64 -6.78 4.75
C ILE A 176 -9.25 -5.59 4.03
N TYR A 177 -8.49 -4.49 4.00
CA TYR A 177 -8.83 -3.28 3.29
C TYR A 177 -7.78 -2.98 2.24
N ALA A 178 -8.17 -2.64 1.01
CA ALA A 178 -7.25 -2.15 -0.01
C ALA A 178 -7.82 -0.91 -0.70
N ARG A 179 -6.92 0.01 -1.03
CA ARG A 179 -7.22 1.29 -1.66
C ARG A 179 -6.13 1.66 -2.65
N SER A 180 -6.47 2.58 -3.55
CA SER A 180 -5.50 3.29 -4.36
C SER A 180 -5.82 4.78 -4.37
N ALA A 181 -4.78 5.61 -4.49
CA ALA A 181 -4.90 7.06 -4.52
C ALA A 181 -3.99 7.63 -5.62
N PRO A 182 -4.55 8.00 -6.79
CA PRO A 182 -3.79 8.67 -7.84
C PRO A 182 -3.52 10.13 -7.45
N VAL A 183 -2.33 10.62 -7.77
CA VAL A 183 -1.93 12.02 -7.57
C VAL A 183 -1.20 12.52 -8.81
N THR A 184 -1.58 13.70 -9.29
CA THR A 184 -0.96 14.31 -10.47
C THR A 184 0.05 15.38 -10.09
N ARG A 185 1.05 15.57 -10.95
CA ARG A 185 1.96 16.70 -10.85
C ARG A 185 1.19 18.01 -10.98
N ARG A 186 1.50 18.97 -10.11
CA ARG A 186 1.09 20.36 -10.27
C ARG A 186 1.90 20.98 -11.39
N GLU A 187 1.22 21.37 -12.46
CA GLU A 187 1.85 22.06 -13.56
C GLU A 187 2.44 23.41 -13.12
N PRO A 188 3.63 23.79 -13.62
CA PRO A 188 4.19 25.11 -13.37
C PRO A 188 3.17 26.17 -13.81
N THR A 189 2.91 27.16 -12.95
CA THR A 189 2.10 28.31 -13.40
C THR A 189 2.85 28.98 -14.55
N PRO A 190 2.24 29.14 -15.74
CA PRO A 190 2.91 29.80 -16.86
C PRO A 190 3.36 31.19 -16.42
N VAL A 191 4.65 31.48 -16.53
CA VAL A 191 5.12 32.85 -16.34
C VAL A 191 4.55 33.66 -17.50
N SER A 192 3.62 34.58 -17.21
CA SER A 192 3.20 35.54 -18.22
C SER A 192 4.43 36.38 -18.58
N GLU A 193 4.89 36.29 -19.82
CA GLU A 193 5.88 37.22 -20.32
C GLU A 193 5.30 38.65 -20.21
N SER A 194 5.80 39.41 -19.24
CA SER A 194 5.67 40.86 -19.27
C SER A 194 6.75 41.36 -20.23
N SER A 195 6.40 41.45 -21.52
CA SER A 195 7.29 42.13 -22.45
C SER A 195 7.47 43.58 -22.00
N TRP A 196 8.67 44.14 -22.16
CA TRP A 196 8.92 45.57 -21.92
C TRP A 196 7.93 46.46 -22.68
N GLY A 197 7.38 46.00 -23.80
CA GLY A 197 6.32 46.68 -24.55
C GLY A 197 4.99 46.81 -23.77
N ARG A 198 4.61 45.78 -23.00
CA ARG A 198 3.38 45.78 -22.18
C ARG A 198 3.53 46.65 -20.92
N VAL A 199 4.74 46.78 -20.38
CA VAL A 199 5.05 47.70 -19.27
C VAL A 199 5.06 49.17 -19.74
N LYS A 200 5.63 49.45 -20.92
CA LYS A 200 5.65 50.81 -21.49
C LYS A 200 4.26 51.35 -21.82
N SER A 201 3.34 50.51 -22.30
CA SER A 201 1.97 50.95 -22.64
C SER A 201 1.17 51.41 -21.42
N LEU A 202 1.51 50.96 -20.21
CA LEU A 202 0.93 51.43 -18.95
C LEU A 202 1.41 52.84 -18.57
N TYR A 203 2.61 53.26 -18.99
CA TYR A 203 3.17 54.58 -18.71
C TYR A 203 2.78 55.65 -19.74
N VAL A 204 2.48 55.27 -20.98
CA VAL A 204 2.17 56.24 -22.06
C VAL A 204 0.75 56.80 -21.96
N ARG A 205 -0.18 56.16 -21.22
CA ARG A 205 -1.56 56.65 -21.02
C ARG A 205 -1.73 57.65 -19.87
N GLY A 206 -0.63 58.06 -19.23
CA GLY A 206 -0.64 58.99 -18.08
C GLY A 206 -0.24 60.44 -18.39
N ARG A 207 -0.31 60.88 -19.66
CA ARG A 207 -0.11 62.28 -20.06
C ARG A 207 -1.24 62.79 -20.93
#